data_AF-A0A392NTQ1-F1
#
_entry.id   AF-A0A392NTQ1-F1
#
_cell.length_a   1.000
_cell.length_b   1.000
_cell.length_c   1.000
_cell.angle_alpha   90.00
_cell.angle_beta   90.00
_cell.angle_gamma   90.00
#
_symmetry.space_group_name_H-M   'P 1'
#
loop_
_entity.id
_entity.type
_entity.pdbx_description
1 polymer ?
#
loop_
_entity_poly.entity_id
_entity_poly.type
_entity_poly.pdbx_seq_one_letter_code
_entity_poly.pdbx_strand_id
1 'polypeptide(L)' 'KLGIVDHDKVELNNMHRQIIHTEAYIGQPKVKSAAAACRSVNSSIEVVEHEEALRTSNALEIFSKYVSFL' A
#
# COMPACT_ATOMS: atom_id res chain seq x y z
N LYS A 1 -8.80 3.20 -9.56
CA LYS A 1 -8.75 2.89 -8.13
C LYS A 1 -7.67 1.83 -7.89
N LEU A 2 -6.81 2.02 -6.89
CA LEU A 2 -5.71 1.11 -6.53
C LEU A 2 -5.77 0.81 -5.03
N GLY A 3 -5.84 -0.46 -4.66
CA GLY A 3 -5.75 -0.90 -3.28
C GLY A 3 -4.34 -1.33 -2.91
N ILE A 4 -3.83 -0.89 -1.75
CA ILE A 4 -2.54 -1.31 -1.20
C ILE A 4 -2.78 -1.87 0.19
N VAL A 5 -2.37 -3.12 0.43
CA VAL A 5 -2.52 -3.82 1.71
C VAL A 5 -1.13 -4.17 2.22
N ASP A 6 -0.73 -3.57 3.33
CA ASP A 6 0.52 -3.87 4.03
C ASP A 6 0.40 -3.40 5.48
N HIS A 7 0.94 -4.18 6.42
CA HIS A 7 0.96 -3.86 7.86
C HIS A 7 2.32 -3.38 8.35
N ASP A 8 3.35 -3.50 7.52
CA ASP A 8 4.72 -3.18 7.90
C ASP A 8 4.98 -1.67 7.83
N LYS A 9 6.08 -1.28 8.47
CA LYS A 9 6.68 0.04 8.32
C LYS A 9 7.85 0.00 7.35
N VAL A 10 8.20 1.15 6.81
CA VAL A 10 9.38 1.33 5.96
C VAL A 10 10.63 1.19 6.82
N GLU A 11 11.58 0.37 6.37
CA GLU A 11 12.86 0.12 7.05
C GLU A 11 14.05 0.36 6.11
N LEU A 12 15.15 0.89 6.66
CA LEU A 12 16.34 1.22 5.88
C LEU A 12 16.94 -0.01 5.16
N ASN A 13 16.93 -1.17 5.82
CA ASN A 13 17.43 -2.44 5.28
C ASN A 13 16.65 -2.93 4.03
N ASN A 14 15.49 -2.34 3.73
CA ASN A 14 14.62 -2.74 2.62
C ASN A 14 14.78 -1.83 1.39
N MET A 15 15.47 -0.69 1.51
CA MET A 15 15.57 0.33 0.46
C MET A 15 16.25 -0.17 -0.82
N HIS A 16 17.15 -1.15 -0.72
CA HIS A 16 17.82 -1.73 -1.89
C HIS A 16 16.88 -2.49 -2.85
N ARG A 17 15.66 -2.86 -2.40
CA ARG A 17 14.69 -3.62 -3.21
C ARG A 17 13.28 -3.05 -3.22
N GLN A 18 12.95 -2.09 -2.35
CA GLN A 18 11.63 -1.46 -2.26
C GLN A 18 11.68 -0.01 -2.77
N ILE A 19 11.89 0.15 -4.09
CA ILE A 19 12.10 1.45 -4.76
C ILE A 19 10.90 2.41 -4.71
N ILE A 20 9.73 1.92 -4.31
CA ILE A 20 8.52 2.75 -4.13
C ILE A 20 8.62 3.63 -2.86
N HIS A 21 9.56 3.34 -1.97
CA HIS A 21 9.77 4.07 -0.73
C HIS A 21 11.00 4.98 -0.84
N THR A 22 11.02 6.01 0.01
CA THR A 22 12.16 6.91 0.19
C THR A 22 12.55 6.95 1.66
N GLU A 23 13.78 7.33 1.99
CA GLU A 23 14.25 7.44 3.38
C GLU A 23 13.39 8.38 4.25
N ALA A 24 12.75 9.40 3.66
CA ALA A 24 11.81 10.30 4.35
C ALA A 24 10.61 9.60 5.00
N TYR A 25 10.32 8.36 4.59
CA TYR A 25 9.24 7.55 5.14
C TYR A 25 9.71 6.46 6.11
N ILE A 26 11.00 6.36 6.45
CA ILE A 26 11.48 5.36 7.43
C ILE A 26 10.68 5.45 8.74
N GLY A 27 10.21 4.31 9.24
CA GLY A 27 9.35 4.21 10.42
C GLY A 27 7.87 4.54 10.19
N GLN A 28 7.49 5.01 9.01
CA GLN A 28 6.09 5.21 8.62
C GLN A 28 5.51 3.95 7.97
N PRO A 29 4.17 3.76 8.02
CA PRO A 29 3.51 2.66 7.34
C PRO A 29 3.85 2.59 5.84
N LYS A 30 4.14 1.39 5.34
CA LYS A 30 4.46 1.19 3.92
C LYS A 30 3.32 1.63 3.01
N VAL A 31 2.06 1.39 3.41
CA VAL A 31 0.87 1.81 2.64
C VAL A 31 0.83 3.32 2.42
N LYS A 32 1.21 4.13 3.42
CA LYS A 32 1.25 5.60 3.31
C LYS A 32 2.34 6.06 2.37
N SER A 33 3.54 5.48 2.49
CA SER A 33 4.65 5.78 1.59
C SER A 33 4.32 5.42 0.15
N ALA A 34 3.77 4.22 -0.08
CA ALA A 34 3.37 3.78 -1.40
C ALA A 34 2.23 4.64 -1.98
N ALA A 35 1.24 5.02 -1.17
CA ALA A 35 0.18 5.91 -1.61
C ALA A 35 0.69 7.31 -2.01
N ALA A 36 1.63 7.86 -1.25
CA ALA A 36 2.28 9.12 -1.60
C ALA A 36 3.06 9.01 -2.93
N ALA A 37 3.81 7.92 -3.12
CA ALA A 37 4.51 7.66 -4.38
C ALA A 37 3.55 7.48 -5.57
N CYS A 38 2.44 6.77 -5.40
CA CYS A 38 1.44 6.63 -6.47
C CYS A 38 0.81 7.98 -6.84
N ARG A 39 0.49 8.82 -5.84
CA ARG A 39 -0.10 10.16 -6.06
C ARG A 39 0.89 11.14 -6.70
N SER A 40 2.19 10.98 -6.47
CA SER A 40 3.21 11.82 -7.14
C SER A 40 3.36 11.47 -8.62
N VAL A 41 3.15 10.19 -8.98
CA VAL A 41 3.15 9.73 -10.39
C VAL A 41 1.88 10.15 -11.11
N ASN A 42 0.72 9.99 -10.47
CA ASN A 42 -0.57 10.38 -11.04
C ASN A 42 -1.47 10.94 -9.92
N SER A 43 -1.64 12.27 -9.88
CA SER A 43 -2.45 12.92 -8.85
C SER A 43 -3.94 12.59 -8.94
N SER A 44 -4.44 12.05 -10.06
CA SER A 44 -5.85 11.68 -10.21
C SER A 44 -6.17 10.27 -9.72
N ILE A 45 -5.17 9.49 -9.28
CA ILE A 45 -5.38 8.11 -8.86
C ILE A 45 -6.06 8.07 -7.48
N GLU A 46 -7.19 7.36 -7.39
CA GLU A 46 -7.76 6.96 -6.10
C GLU A 46 -6.93 5.81 -5.53
N VAL A 47 -6.18 6.07 -4.46
CA VAL A 47 -5.46 5.05 -3.68
C VAL A 47 -6.21 4.78 -2.38
N VAL A 48 -6.46 3.51 -2.09
CA VAL A 48 -7.04 3.04 -0.83
C VAL A 48 -5.98 2.28 -0.06
N GLU A 49 -5.69 2.79 1.14
CA GLU A 49 -4.68 2.28 2.06
C GLU A 49 -5.33 1.32 3.05
N HIS A 50 -4.90 0.05 3.07
CA HIS A 50 -5.29 -0.96 4.05
C HIS A 50 -4.08 -1.24 4.94
N GLU A 51 -3.93 -0.49 6.03
CA GLU A 51 -2.83 -0.64 7.00
C GLU A 51 -3.06 -1.84 7.92
N GLU A 52 -3.23 -3.02 7.32
CA GLU A 52 -3.46 -4.29 8.01
C GLU A 52 -2.84 -5.45 7.24
N ALA A 53 -2.62 -6.56 7.94
CA ALA A 53 -2.11 -7.77 7.30
C ALA A 53 -3.26 -8.45 6.56
N LEU A 54 -3.00 -8.91 5.32
CA LEU A 54 -3.94 -9.75 4.60
C LEU A 54 -4.02 -11.12 5.29
N ARG A 55 -5.21 -11.47 5.75
CA ARG A 55 -5.53 -12.71 6.46
C ARG A 55 -6.76 -13.36 5.84
N THR A 56 -6.94 -14.66 6.06
CA THR A 56 -8.14 -15.37 5.58
C THR A 56 -9.44 -14.71 6.06
N SER A 57 -9.44 -14.12 7.25
CA SER A 57 -10.59 -13.43 7.85
C SER A 57 -10.99 -12.12 7.18
N ASN A 58 -10.06 -11.40 6.55
CA ASN A 58 -10.33 -10.10 5.90
C ASN A 58 -10.14 -10.14 4.37
N ALA A 59 -9.56 -11.21 3.82
CA ALA A 59 -9.25 -11.31 2.40
C ALA A 59 -10.49 -11.09 1.52
N LEU A 60 -11.56 -11.85 1.76
CA LEU A 60 -12.76 -11.76 0.92
C LEU A 60 -13.39 -10.36 0.97
N GLU A 61 -13.42 -9.75 2.15
CA GLU A 61 -13.91 -8.38 2.32
C GLU A 61 -13.06 -7.39 1.51
N ILE A 62 -11.73 -7.46 1.61
CA ILE A 62 -10.82 -6.57 0.88
C ILE A 62 -10.96 -6.78 -0.63
N PHE A 63 -10.92 -8.03 -1.12
CA PHE A 63 -10.99 -8.34 -2.55
C PHE A 63 -12.32 -7.92 -3.18
N SER A 64 -13.44 -8.01 -2.45
CA SER A 64 -14.76 -7.60 -2.93
C SER A 64 -14.83 -6.12 -3.33
N LYS A 65 -13.91 -5.28 -2.84
CA LYS A 65 -13.83 -3.84 -3.15
C LYS A 65 -13.18 -3.55 -4.52
N TYR A 66 -12.61 -4.55 -5.20
CA TYR A 66 -11.80 -4.34 -6.42
C TYR A 66 -12.11 -5.26 -7.59
N VAL A 67 -12.65 -6.45 -7.32
CA VAL A 67 -12.96 -7.44 -8.36
C VAL A 67 -14.47 -7.64 -8.41
N SER A 68 -15.08 -7.43 -9.58
CA SER A 68 -16.45 -7.86 -9.84
C SER A 68 -16.42 -9.35 -10.17
N PHE A 69 -17.05 -10.18 -9.35
CA PHE A 69 -17.34 -11.58 -9.69
C PHE A 69 -18.55 -11.60 -10.65
N LEU A 70 -18.31 -11.29 -11.92
CA LEU A 70 -19.21 -11.62 -13.03
C LEU A 70 -18.67 -12.86 -13.75
#